data_AF-A0A1V5X2V3-F1
#
_entry.id   AF-A0A1V5X2V3-F1
#
_cell.length_a   1.000
_cell.length_b   1.000
_cell.length_c   1.000
_cell.angle_alpha   90.00
_cell.angle_beta   90.00
_cell.angle_gamma   90.00
#
_symmetry.space_group_name_H-M   'P 1'
#
loop_
_entity.id
_entity.type
_entity.pdbx_description
1 polymer ?
#
loop_
_entity_poly.entity_id
_entity_poly.type
_entity_poly.pdbx_seq_one_letter_code
_entity_poly.pdbx_strand_id
1 'polypeptide(L)'
;MLVKLLPTQVSEYWPLLKGHIEDTLPPIGDWGPYHTNNILYHILYGNADIWMLEDKSHESKGFIITTVYDDLSGIRILFVYCAVIIDSTVKVDWEAEFETIKKYAYSKGCSKIGTFMSNKKALDILKEHGAETRFVFAHFNI
;
A
#
# COMPACT_ATOMS: atom_id res chain seq x y z
N MET A 1 -4.12 11.66 -8.15
CA MET A 1 -4.18 12.22 -6.79
C MET A 1 -4.59 11.13 -5.84
N LEU A 2 -3.83 10.92 -4.76
CA LEU A 2 -4.21 10.00 -3.69
C LEU A 2 -5.22 10.64 -2.72
N VAL A 3 -6.36 9.99 -2.57
CA VAL A 3 -7.44 10.37 -1.66
C VAL A 3 -7.65 9.27 -0.63
N LYS A 4 -7.53 9.61 0.65
CA LYS A 4 -7.78 8.65 1.74
C LYS A 4 -9.27 8.38 1.87
N LEU A 5 -9.67 7.10 1.88
CA LEU A 5 -11.07 6.73 2.11
C LEU A 5 -11.44 6.79 3.58
N LEU A 6 -12.67 7.21 3.85
CA LEU A 6 -13.34 7.02 5.13
C LEU A 6 -13.79 5.56 5.30
N PRO A 7 -13.92 5.05 6.54
CA PRO A 7 -14.34 3.66 6.77
C PRO A 7 -15.64 3.26 6.06
N THR A 8 -16.61 4.17 5.98
CA THR A 8 -17.87 3.93 5.26
C THR A 8 -17.65 3.73 3.76
N GLN A 9 -16.79 4.55 3.15
CA GLN A 9 -16.42 4.43 1.75
C GLN A 9 -15.64 3.13 1.49
N VAL A 10 -14.78 2.70 2.43
CA VAL A 10 -14.07 1.42 2.30
C VAL A 10 -15.06 0.27 2.11
N SER A 11 -16.12 0.22 2.91
CA SER A 11 -17.15 -0.82 2.77
C SER A 11 -17.86 -0.77 1.41
N GLU A 12 -18.11 0.42 0.87
CA GLU A 12 -18.73 0.61 -0.45
C GLU A 12 -17.82 0.15 -1.60
N TYR A 13 -16.53 0.49 -1.53
CA TYR A 13 -15.54 0.12 -2.56
C TYR A 13 -15.02 -1.32 -2.42
N TRP A 14 -15.23 -1.97 -1.27
CA TRP A 14 -14.65 -3.28 -0.98
C TRP A 14 -14.88 -4.35 -2.07
N PRO A 15 -16.09 -4.50 -2.66
CA PRO A 15 -16.32 -5.47 -3.73
C PRO A 15 -15.42 -5.26 -4.96
N LEU A 16 -15.06 -4.02 -5.27
CA LEU A 16 -14.13 -3.68 -6.36
C LEU A 16 -12.67 -3.99 -5.98
N LEU A 17 -12.30 -3.69 -4.74
CA LEU A 17 -10.92 -3.74 -4.29
C LEU A 17 -10.44 -5.16 -3.96
N LYS A 18 -11.32 -5.99 -3.41
CA LYS A 18 -10.97 -7.31 -2.84
C LYS A 18 -10.18 -8.18 -3.82
N GLY A 19 -10.66 -8.33 -5.06
CA GLY A 19 -9.99 -9.20 -6.04
C GLY A 19 -8.58 -8.70 -6.39
N HIS A 20 -8.42 -7.38 -6.55
CA HIS A 20 -7.11 -6.78 -6.79
C HIS A 20 -6.13 -6.91 -5.62
N ILE A 21 -6.63 -6.87 -4.39
CA ILE A 21 -5.82 -7.15 -3.21
C ILE A 21 -5.34 -8.60 -3.26
N GLU A 22 -6.25 -9.56 -3.51
CA GLU A 22 -5.92 -10.99 -3.60
C GLU A 22 -4.84 -11.27 -4.65
N ASP A 23 -4.90 -10.59 -5.80
CA ASP A 23 -3.93 -10.76 -6.90
C ASP A 23 -2.55 -10.15 -6.62
N THR A 24 -2.43 -9.21 -5.68
CA THR A 24 -1.18 -8.46 -5.45
C THR A 24 -0.41 -8.87 -4.21
N LEU A 25 -1.02 -9.65 -3.30
CA LEU A 25 -0.31 -10.11 -2.11
C LEU A 25 0.80 -11.10 -2.49
N PRO A 26 2.03 -10.90 -1.98
CA PRO A 26 3.12 -11.82 -2.26
C PRO A 26 2.81 -13.22 -1.69
N PRO A 27 3.25 -14.31 -2.35
CA PRO A 27 2.97 -15.70 -1.94
C PRO A 27 3.73 -16.15 -0.68
N ILE A 28 4.19 -15.19 0.13
CA ILE A 28 5.00 -15.40 1.35
C ILE A 28 4.17 -15.68 2.60
N GLY A 29 2.85 -15.44 2.56
CA GLY A 29 1.94 -15.98 3.56
C GLY A 29 1.42 -17.33 3.09
N ASP A 30 1.37 -18.32 3.95
CA ASP A 30 0.47 -19.46 3.74
C ASP A 30 -0.96 -18.94 3.95
N TRP A 31 -1.52 -18.34 2.89
CA TRP A 31 -2.76 -17.56 2.97
C TRP A 31 -3.99 -18.50 2.97
N GLY A 32 -4.58 -18.71 4.14
CA GLY A 32 -5.91 -19.31 4.33
C GLY A 32 -7.10 -18.43 3.87
N PRO A 33 -8.33 -18.97 3.91
CA PRO A 33 -9.52 -18.35 3.29
C PRO A 33 -10.03 -17.04 3.94
N TYR A 34 -9.42 -16.55 5.02
CA TYR A 34 -9.92 -15.41 5.81
C TYR A 34 -9.08 -14.13 5.71
N HIS A 35 -8.03 -14.07 4.89
CA HIS A 35 -7.05 -12.99 4.96
C HIS A 35 -7.51 -11.64 4.42
N THR A 36 -8.29 -11.60 3.35
CA THR A 36 -8.86 -10.33 2.89
C THR A 36 -9.83 -9.73 3.90
N ASN A 37 -10.55 -10.57 4.66
CA ASN A 37 -11.38 -10.09 5.76
C ASN A 37 -10.54 -9.50 6.90
N ASN A 38 -9.37 -10.05 7.19
CA ASN A 38 -8.46 -9.45 8.17
C ASN A 38 -7.94 -8.09 7.69
N ILE A 39 -7.58 -7.96 6.42
CA ILE A 39 -7.18 -6.66 5.83
C ILE A 39 -8.32 -5.66 5.98
N LEU A 40 -9.55 -6.03 5.60
CA LEU A 40 -10.74 -5.18 5.80
C LEU A 40 -10.92 -4.79 7.26
N TYR A 41 -10.82 -5.75 8.19
CA TYR A 41 -10.91 -5.49 9.62
C TYR A 41 -9.89 -4.45 10.07
N HIS A 42 -8.62 -4.60 9.69
CA HIS A 42 -7.58 -3.63 10.06
C HIS A 42 -7.82 -2.24 9.47
N ILE A 43 -8.39 -2.16 8.26
CA ILE A 43 -8.75 -0.88 7.65
C ILE A 43 -9.93 -0.24 8.41
N LEU A 44 -11.00 -0.99 8.68
CA LEU A 44 -12.18 -0.48 9.39
C LEU A 44 -11.89 -0.10 10.84
N TYR A 45 -10.98 -0.82 11.50
CA TYR A 45 -10.53 -0.51 12.86
C TYR A 45 -9.55 0.68 12.91
N GLY A 46 -9.00 1.11 11.76
CA GLY A 46 -8.05 2.23 11.68
C GLY A 46 -6.59 1.85 11.94
N ASN A 47 -6.25 0.55 11.91
CA ASN A 47 -4.86 0.07 11.95
C ASN A 47 -4.17 0.14 10.58
N ALA A 48 -4.97 0.24 9.51
CA ALA A 48 -4.52 0.44 8.16
C ALA A 48 -5.39 1.49 7.47
N ASP A 49 -4.87 2.09 6.42
CA ASP A 49 -5.54 3.09 5.62
C ASP A 49 -5.52 2.67 4.16
N ILE A 50 -6.59 2.98 3.43
CA ILE A 50 -6.64 2.83 1.99
C ILE A 50 -6.76 4.20 1.31
N TRP A 51 -5.99 4.34 0.25
CA TRP A 51 -5.88 5.54 -0.57
C TRP A 51 -6.30 5.19 -1.98
N MET A 52 -7.28 5.90 -2.53
CA MET A 52 -7.66 5.77 -3.93
C MET A 52 -6.79 6.69 -4.78
N LEU A 53 -6.24 6.16 -5.86
CA LEU A 53 -5.62 6.97 -6.89
C LEU A 53 -6.72 7.42 -7.85
N GLU A 54 -7.07 8.70 -7.78
CA GLU A 54 -8.09 9.30 -8.65
C GLU A 54 -7.45 10.17 -9.73
N ASP A 55 -8.08 10.19 -10.91
CA ASP A 55 -7.79 11.18 -11.94
C ASP A 55 -8.54 12.51 -11.70
N LYS A 56 -8.43 13.45 -12.65
CA LYS A 56 -9.11 14.76 -12.55
C LYS A 56 -10.63 14.67 -12.64
N SER A 57 -11.16 13.55 -13.12
CA SER A 57 -12.60 13.27 -13.24
C SER A 57 -13.14 12.48 -12.04
N HIS A 58 -12.32 12.25 -11.01
CA HIS A 58 -12.63 11.41 -9.85
C HIS A 58 -12.87 9.94 -10.20
N GLU A 59 -12.37 9.47 -11.34
CA GLU A 59 -12.37 8.05 -11.63
C GLU A 59 -11.22 7.36 -10.90
N SER A 60 -11.53 6.24 -10.24
CA SER A 60 -10.53 5.38 -9.61
C SER A 60 -9.64 4.72 -10.65
N LYS A 61 -8.33 4.95 -10.55
CA LYS A 61 -7.29 4.38 -11.41
C LYS A 61 -6.42 3.36 -10.68
N GLY A 62 -6.54 3.29 -9.35
CA GLY A 62 -5.72 2.41 -8.51
C GLY A 62 -5.97 2.66 -7.03
N PHE A 63 -5.24 1.96 -6.19
CA PHE A 63 -5.27 2.19 -4.75
C PHE A 63 -3.97 1.76 -4.06
N ILE A 64 -3.77 2.26 -2.85
CA ILE A 64 -2.66 1.91 -1.97
C ILE A 64 -3.21 1.60 -0.59
N ILE A 65 -2.72 0.52 0.05
CA ILE A 65 -2.99 0.21 1.45
C ILE A 65 -1.72 0.47 2.25
N THR A 66 -1.83 1.26 3.32
CA THR A 66 -0.72 1.59 4.21
C THR A 66 -1.04 1.21 5.65
N THR A 67 -0.04 0.81 6.42
CA THR A 67 -0.14 0.60 7.87
C THR A 67 1.10 1.14 8.57
N VAL A 68 1.01 1.46 9.85
CA VAL A 68 2.17 1.88 10.65
C VAL A 68 2.77 0.65 11.31
N TYR A 69 4.07 0.44 11.09
CA TYR A 69 4.84 -0.65 11.68
C TYR A 69 5.94 -0.07 12.58
N ASP A 70 5.95 -0.48 13.84
CA ASP A 70 7.00 -0.14 14.80
C ASP A 70 8.00 -1.30 14.89
N ASP A 71 9.27 -1.04 14.62
CA ASP A 71 10.32 -2.03 14.80
C ASP A 71 10.87 -2.04 16.25
N LEU A 72 11.63 -3.08 16.59
CA LEU A 72 12.21 -3.22 17.93
C LEU A 72 13.28 -2.15 18.26
N SER A 73 13.84 -1.48 17.25
CA SER A 73 14.80 -0.40 17.44
C SER A 73 14.14 0.95 17.72
N GLY A 74 12.81 1.00 17.72
CA GLY A 74 12.02 2.23 17.90
C GLY A 74 11.84 3.03 16.61
N ILE A 75 12.21 2.47 15.45
CA ILE A 75 11.93 3.07 14.15
C ILE A 75 10.49 2.78 13.78
N ARG A 76 9.74 3.86 13.54
CA ARG A 76 8.39 3.81 13.01
C ARG A 76 8.40 3.93 11.49
N ILE A 77 7.78 2.98 10.82
CA ILE A 77 7.75 2.85 9.35
C ILE A 77 6.31 2.96 8.89
N LEU A 78 6.04 3.83 7.91
CA LEU A 78 4.81 3.72 7.12
C LEU A 78 5.01 2.59 6.11
N PHE A 79 4.41 1.45 6.36
CA PHE A 79 4.50 0.29 5.51
C PHE A 79 3.41 0.33 4.44
N VAL A 80 3.82 0.40 3.17
CA VAL A 80 2.93 0.19 2.02
C VAL A 80 2.73 -1.32 1.89
N TYR A 81 1.53 -1.76 2.26
CA TYR A 81 1.17 -3.17 2.27
C TYR A 81 0.78 -3.68 0.88
N CYS A 82 0.11 -2.82 0.11
CA CYS A 82 -0.37 -3.14 -1.24
C CYS A 82 -0.43 -1.84 -2.06
N ALA A 83 -0.08 -1.93 -3.33
CA ALA A 83 -0.26 -0.85 -4.30
C ALA A 83 -0.70 -1.45 -5.64
N VAL A 84 -1.83 -0.98 -6.16
CA VAL A 84 -2.44 -1.50 -7.38
C VAL A 84 -2.76 -0.36 -8.33
N ILE A 85 -2.47 -0.55 -9.61
CA ILE A 85 -3.00 0.25 -10.70
C ILE A 85 -4.03 -0.61 -11.44
N ILE A 86 -5.28 -0.17 -11.44
CA ILE A 86 -6.42 -0.87 -12.06
C ILE A 86 -6.46 -0.53 -13.56
N ASP A 87 -6.26 0.74 -13.89
CA ASP A 87 -6.25 1.23 -15.27
C ASP A 87 -4.81 1.34 -15.77
N SER A 88 -4.37 0.41 -16.60
CA SER A 88 -2.99 0.38 -17.12
C SER A 88 -2.66 1.52 -18.08
N THR A 89 -3.66 2.29 -18.52
CA THR A 89 -3.45 3.47 -19.37
C THR A 89 -3.14 4.73 -18.55
N VAL A 90 -3.31 4.67 -17.22
CA VAL A 90 -3.07 5.82 -16.35
C VAL A 90 -1.58 6.16 -16.30
N LYS A 91 -1.28 7.44 -16.49
CA LYS A 91 0.04 8.00 -16.17
C LYS A 91 -0.01 8.52 -14.74
N VAL A 92 0.64 7.80 -13.83
CA VAL A 92 0.75 8.20 -12.42
C VAL A 92 1.86 9.23 -12.29
N ASP A 93 1.55 10.36 -11.64
CA ASP A 93 2.55 11.33 -11.20
C ASP A 93 3.18 10.82 -9.89
N TRP A 94 4.12 9.89 -10.00
CA TRP A 94 4.73 9.23 -8.86
C TRP A 94 5.37 10.21 -7.87
N GLU A 95 5.94 11.32 -8.36
CA GLU A 95 6.54 12.33 -7.49
C GLU A 95 5.48 12.97 -6.58
N ALA A 96 4.36 13.43 -7.16
CA ALA A 96 3.26 14.01 -6.39
C ALA A 96 2.63 13.00 -5.42
N GLU A 97 2.44 11.76 -5.85
CA GLU A 97 1.86 10.72 -4.99
C GLU A 97 2.81 10.31 -3.85
N PHE A 98 4.12 10.22 -4.10
CA PHE A 98 5.10 9.98 -3.05
C PHE A 98 5.17 11.12 -2.04
N GLU A 99 5.08 12.38 -2.47
CA GLU A 99 5.03 13.51 -1.54
C GLU A 99 3.80 13.49 -0.64
N THR A 100 2.66 13.02 -1.15
CA THR A 100 1.45 12.81 -0.35
C THR A 100 1.68 11.75 0.73
N ILE A 101 2.24 10.60 0.35
CA ILE A 101 2.56 9.51 1.29
C ILE A 101 3.65 9.93 2.30
N LYS A 102 4.66 10.70 1.89
CA LYS A 102 5.68 11.25 2.80
C LYS A 102 5.08 12.15 3.86
N LYS A 103 4.24 13.12 3.46
CA LYS A 103 3.54 14.01 4.42
C LYS A 103 2.69 13.21 5.39
N TYR A 104 2.01 12.18 4.91
CA TYR A 104 1.25 11.29 5.78
C TYR A 104 2.14 10.53 6.77
N ALA A 105 3.23 9.92 6.28
CA ALA A 105 4.21 9.23 7.12
C ALA A 105 4.74 10.14 8.23
N TYR A 106 5.16 11.37 7.89
CA TYR A 106 5.59 12.37 8.86
C TYR A 106 4.50 12.69 9.90
N SER A 107 3.24 12.86 9.48
CA SER A 107 2.12 13.12 10.40
C SER A 107 1.85 11.99 11.39
N LYS A 108 2.28 10.76 11.06
CA LYS A 108 2.19 9.57 11.92
C LYS A 108 3.45 9.32 12.77
N GLY A 109 4.44 10.20 12.66
CA GLY A 109 5.74 10.06 13.33
C GLY A 109 6.61 8.96 12.72
N CYS A 110 6.33 8.54 11.47
CA CYS A 110 7.18 7.60 10.77
C CYS A 110 8.46 8.31 10.29
N SER A 111 9.60 7.65 10.43
CA SER A 111 10.89 8.11 9.90
C SER A 111 11.27 7.43 8.58
N LYS A 112 10.53 6.39 8.18
CA LYS A 112 10.73 5.65 6.93
C LYS A 112 9.40 5.29 6.26
N ILE A 113 9.45 5.08 4.95
CA ILE A 113 8.40 4.40 4.18
C ILE A 113 9.02 3.11 3.64
N GLY A 114 8.32 1.99 3.75
CA GLY A 114 8.81 0.68 3.32
C GLY A 114 7.74 -0.15 2.63
N THR A 115 8.17 -1.13 1.82
CA THR A 115 7.30 -2.10 1.16
C THR A 115 8.08 -3.38 0.90
N PHE A 116 7.40 -4.52 0.83
CA PHE A 116 7.93 -5.69 0.14
C PHE A 116 7.51 -5.65 -1.32
N MET A 117 8.38 -6.13 -2.22
CA MET A 117 8.12 -6.04 -3.65
C MET A 117 8.84 -7.15 -4.41
N SER A 118 8.11 -7.81 -5.31
CA SER A 118 8.64 -8.74 -6.31
C SER A 118 8.57 -8.17 -7.74
N ASN A 119 7.74 -7.15 -7.96
CA ASN A 119 7.57 -6.51 -9.26
C ASN A 119 8.78 -5.62 -9.61
N LYS A 120 9.57 -6.05 -10.59
CA LYS A 120 10.78 -5.35 -11.01
C LYS A 120 10.52 -3.94 -11.54
N LYS A 121 9.44 -3.71 -12.29
CA LYS A 121 9.11 -2.38 -12.83
C LYS A 121 8.82 -1.38 -11.71
N ALA A 122 8.04 -1.79 -10.72
CA ALA A 122 7.76 -0.95 -9.55
C ALA A 122 9.03 -0.70 -8.72
N LEU A 123 9.93 -1.69 -8.65
CA LEU A 123 11.21 -1.55 -7.95
C LEU A 123 12.12 -0.52 -8.63
N ASP A 124 12.15 -0.54 -9.97
CA ASP A 124 12.93 0.42 -10.75
C ASP A 124 12.40 1.85 -10.56
N ILE A 125 11.08 2.05 -10.56
CA ILE A 125 10.44 3.35 -10.22
C ILE A 125 10.87 3.82 -8.83
N LEU A 126 10.83 2.94 -7.82
CA LEU A 126 11.23 3.29 -6.45
C LEU A 126 12.71 3.68 -6.36
N LYS A 127 13.59 2.99 -7.08
CA LYS A 127 15.02 3.33 -7.14
C LYS A 127 15.28 4.69 -7.76
N GLU A 128 14.56 5.04 -8.81
CA GLU A 128 14.62 6.38 -9.42
C GLU A 128 14.26 7.48 -8.40
N HIS A 129 13.42 7.15 -7.42
CA HIS A 129 13.01 8.04 -6.33
C HIS A 129 13.85 7.86 -5.04
N GLY A 130 15.03 7.22 -5.13
CA GLY A 130 16.00 7.12 -4.05
C GLY A 130 15.71 6.02 -3.02
N ALA A 131 14.83 5.06 -3.31
CA ALA A 131 14.58 3.94 -2.41
C ALA A 131 15.83 3.07 -2.23
N GLU A 132 16.13 2.73 -0.98
CA GLU A 132 17.21 1.80 -0.65
C GLU A 132 16.72 0.35 -0.75
N THR A 133 17.35 -0.44 -1.64
CA THR A 133 16.92 -1.81 -1.95
C THR A 133 18.00 -2.86 -1.70
N ARG A 134 18.94 -2.58 -0.80
CA ARG A 134 20.13 -3.44 -0.55
C ARG A 134 19.82 -4.68 0.30
N PHE A 135 18.62 -4.76 0.86
CA PHE A 135 18.19 -5.83 1.76
C PHE A 135 17.39 -6.88 1.01
N VAL A 136 17.59 -8.14 1.39
CA VAL A 136 16.84 -9.28 0.85
C VAL A 136 15.95 -9.82 1.95
N PHE A 137 14.66 -10.02 1.64
CA PHE A 137 13.76 -10.75 2.52
C PHE A 137 13.99 -12.26 2.34
N ALA A 138 14.23 -12.98 3.44
CA ALA A 138 14.42 -14.42 3.46
C ALA A 138 13.44 -15.04 4.48
N HIS A 139 12.79 -16.13 4.11
CA HIS A 139 11.82 -16.83 4.96
C HIS A 139 11.93 -18.35 4.79
N PHE A 140 11.39 -19.09 5.77
CA PHE A 140 11.15 -20.53 5.71
C PHE A 140 9.68 -20.77 6.05
N ASN A 141 9.02 -21.68 5.34
CA ASN A 141 7.68 -22.13 5.74
C ASN A 141 7.86 -23.13 6.90
N ILE A 142 7.04 -23.01 7.94
CA ILE A 142 7.09 -23.84 9.16
C ILE A 142 5.83 -24.69 9.30
#